data_AF-A0A939WI43-F1
#
_entry.id   AF-A0A939WI43-F1
#
_cell.length_a   1.000
_cell.length_b   1.000
_cell.length_c   1.000
_cell.angle_alpha   90.00
_cell.angle_beta   90.00
_cell.angle_gamma   90.00
#
_symmetry.space_group_name_H-M   'P 1'
#
loop_
_entity.id
_entity.type
_entity.pdbx_description
1 polymer ?
#
loop_
_entity_poly.entity_id
_entity_poly.type
_entity_poly.pdbx_seq_one_letter_code
_entity_poly.pdbx_strand_id
1 'polypeptide(L)'
;MRPMIKKRKMSAPYREVSSRLKRLLSEGGVIEGSLYRADRGNTPRHQLSDRATGRFRNIYVPADFATVVADWSARWAEAKRLMKEMSEIARSELVAAITERTGRRTVATRAGARGAGPRKRPTAKRRSKS
;
A
#
# COMPACT_ATOMS: atom_id res chain seq x y z
N MET A 1 -3.16 12.41 39.46
CA MET A 1 -1.94 11.68 39.05
C MET A 1 -2.15 11.14 37.64
N ARG A 2 -1.60 11.78 36.60
CA ARG A 2 -1.72 11.30 35.21
C ARG A 2 -0.89 10.03 35.05
N PRO A 3 -1.42 8.92 34.53
CA PRO A 3 -0.60 7.74 34.29
C PRO A 3 0.47 8.08 33.26
N MET A 4 1.73 8.01 33.69
CA MET A 4 2.90 8.13 32.84
C MET A 4 2.82 7.01 31.80
N ILE A 5 2.59 7.36 30.54
CA ILE A 5 2.57 6.41 29.43
C ILE A 5 3.98 5.83 29.33
N LYS A 6 4.22 4.70 30.00
CA LYS A 6 5.44 3.92 29.83
C LYS A 6 5.56 3.66 28.33
N LYS A 7 6.66 4.13 27.70
CA LYS A 7 6.96 3.82 26.30
C LYS A 7 6.78 2.31 26.13
N ARG A 8 5.72 1.90 25.42
CA ARG A 8 5.50 0.49 25.13
C ARG A 8 6.73 0.00 24.41
N LYS A 9 7.45 -0.95 25.02
CA LYS A 9 8.54 -1.65 24.35
C LYS A 9 7.91 -2.34 23.15
N MET A 10 8.24 -1.89 21.94
CA MET A 10 7.80 -2.55 20.71
C MET A 10 8.22 -4.01 20.74
N SER A 11 7.38 -4.92 20.25
CA SER A 11 7.69 -6.35 20.25
C SER A 11 8.92 -6.67 19.41
N ALA A 12 9.57 -7.80 19.70
CA ALA A 12 10.72 -8.25 18.92
C ALA A 12 10.40 -8.41 17.42
N PRO A 13 9.26 -9.01 17.01
CA PRO A 13 8.87 -9.08 15.60
C PRO A 13 8.74 -7.71 14.95
N TYR A 14 8.14 -6.73 15.63
CA TYR A 14 8.01 -5.38 15.08
C TYR A 14 9.39 -4.74 14.82
N ARG A 15 10.32 -4.88 15.76
CA ARG A 15 11.67 -4.32 15.63
C ARG A 15 12.45 -4.96 14.49
N GLU A 16 12.31 -6.26 14.30
CA GLU A 16 12.95 -6.99 13.21
C GLU A 16 12.47 -6.48 11.85
N VAL A 17 11.16 -6.42 11.63
CA VAL A 17 10.57 -5.91 10.39
C VAL A 17 10.93 -4.43 10.18
N SER A 18 10.92 -3.63 11.24
CA SER A 18 11.38 -2.23 11.19
C SER A 18 12.85 -2.11 10.79
N SER A 19 13.72 -3.00 11.29
CA SER A 19 15.14 -3.01 10.93
C SER A 19 15.34 -3.38 9.47
N ARG A 20 14.61 -4.39 8.97
CA ARG A 20 14.64 -4.77 7.55
C ARG A 20 14.17 -3.61 6.66
N LEU A 21 13.08 -2.94 7.04
CA LEU A 21 12.58 -1.76 6.32
C LEU A 21 13.60 -0.62 6.32
N LYS A 22 14.21 -0.31 7.48
CA LYS A 22 15.26 0.72 7.57
C LYS A 22 16.45 0.39 6.66
N ARG A 23 16.88 -0.87 6.67
CA ARG A 23 17.97 -1.36 5.82
C ARG A 23 17.64 -1.16 4.34
N LEU A 24 16.45 -1.62 3.91
CA LEU A 24 15.97 -1.49 2.55
C LEU A 24 15.94 -0.02 2.06
N LEU A 25 15.49 0.90 2.93
CA LEU A 25 15.39 2.33 2.61
C LEU A 25 16.74 3.07 2.67
N SER A 26 17.71 2.57 3.43
CA SER A 26 19.01 3.22 3.61
C SER A 26 20.06 2.74 2.61
N GLU A 27 20.01 1.46 2.24
CA GLU A 27 21.00 0.83 1.35
C GLU A 27 20.56 0.84 -0.12
N GLY A 28 19.27 1.06 -0.40
CA GLY A 28 18.72 0.92 -1.73
C GLY A 28 18.00 2.16 -2.26
N GLY A 29 18.18 2.44 -3.55
CA GLY A 29 17.22 3.25 -4.30
C GLY A 29 15.85 2.56 -4.28
N VAL A 30 14.82 3.32 -3.92
CA VAL A 30 13.41 2.88 -3.90
C VAL A 30 12.61 3.87 -4.72
N ILE A 31 11.81 3.38 -5.66
CA ILE A 31 10.95 4.23 -6.48
C ILE A 31 9.52 3.72 -6.45
N GLU A 32 8.59 4.62 -6.17
CA GLU A 32 7.18 4.28 -6.24
C GLU A 32 6.77 3.97 -7.68
N GLY A 33 5.99 2.90 -7.82
CA GLY A 33 5.39 2.52 -9.09
C GLY A 33 5.72 1.10 -9.51
N SER A 34 5.31 0.77 -10.73
CA SER A 34 5.60 -0.50 -11.41
C SER A 34 6.17 -0.22 -12.79
N LEU A 35 7.32 -0.80 -13.09
CA LEU A 35 7.88 -0.78 -14.43
C LEU A 35 7.15 -1.80 -15.31
N TYR A 36 6.75 -1.39 -16.50
CA TYR A 36 6.22 -2.29 -17.52
C TYR A 36 6.88 -2.00 -18.87
N ARG A 37 6.94 -3.04 -19.69
CA ARG A 37 7.36 -2.93 -21.09
C ARG A 37 6.14 -2.61 -21.94
N ALA A 38 6.27 -1.58 -22.77
CA ALA A 38 5.28 -1.17 -23.74
C ALA A 38 5.94 -1.19 -25.12
N ASP A 39 5.77 -2.28 -25.85
CA ASP A 39 6.26 -2.38 -27.22
C ASP A 39 5.41 -1.49 -28.13
N ARG A 40 6.04 -0.55 -28.85
CA ARG A 40 5.41 0.20 -29.95
C ARG A 40 6.11 -0.18 -31.24
N GLY A 41 5.47 -1.03 -32.04
CA GLY A 41 6.12 -1.63 -33.19
C GLY A 41 7.32 -2.48 -32.75
N ASN A 42 8.48 -2.27 -33.37
CA ASN A 42 9.68 -3.07 -33.10
C ASN A 42 10.64 -2.46 -32.06
N THR A 43 10.28 -1.32 -31.46
CA THR A 43 11.14 -0.63 -30.46
C THR A 43 10.61 -0.89 -29.05
N PRO A 44 11.35 -1.60 -28.19
CA PRO A 44 10.97 -1.76 -26.79
C PRO A 44 11.00 -0.41 -26.09
N ARG A 45 9.93 -0.09 -25.36
CA ARG A 45 9.90 1.07 -24.45
C ARG A 45 9.59 0.59 -23.05
N HIS A 46 10.32 1.13 -22.07
CA HIS A 46 10.04 0.90 -20.67
C HIS A 46 9.27 2.11 -20.13
N GLN A 47 8.24 1.84 -19.34
CA GLN A 47 7.43 2.88 -18.70
C GLN A 47 7.26 2.56 -17.23
N LEU A 48 7.49 3.55 -16.37
CA LEU A 48 7.18 3.48 -14.95
C LEU A 48 5.80 4.09 -14.74
N SER A 49 4.85 3.29 -14.25
CA SER A 49 3.56 3.82 -13.79
C SER A 49 3.62 4.10 -12.29
N ASP A 50 3.36 5.33 -11.88
CA ASP A 50 3.28 5.71 -10.47
C ASP A 50 2.00 6.50 -10.16
N ARG A 51 1.80 6.81 -8.87
CA ARG A 51 0.71 7.66 -8.41
C ARG A 51 1.21 8.91 -7.72
N ALA A 52 1.47 9.96 -8.49
CA ALA A 52 1.81 11.28 -7.96
C ALA A 52 0.55 12.12 -7.67
N THR A 53 0.44 12.64 -6.45
CA THR A 53 -0.63 13.60 -6.05
C THR A 53 -2.04 13.07 -6.35
N GLY A 54 -2.24 11.76 -6.12
CA GLY A 54 -3.53 11.09 -6.32
C GLY A 54 -3.88 10.73 -7.76
N ARG A 55 -3.11 11.18 -8.76
CA ARG A 55 -3.29 10.86 -10.19
C ARG A 55 -2.26 9.83 -10.65
N PHE A 56 -2.66 9.00 -11.59
CA PHE A 56 -1.74 8.08 -12.27
C PHE A 56 -0.97 8.82 -13.36
N ARG A 57 0.32 8.54 -13.48
CA ARG A 57 1.15 8.98 -14.60
C ARG A 57 2.07 7.87 -15.07
N ASN A 58 2.46 7.95 -16.33
CA ASN A 58 3.42 7.04 -16.94
C ASN A 58 4.65 7.83 -17.36
N ILE A 59 5.82 7.42 -16.89
CA ILE A 59 7.09 8.08 -17.15
C ILE A 59 7.91 7.16 -18.06
N TYR A 60 8.46 7.72 -19.13
CA TYR A 60 9.39 6.96 -19.98
C TYR A 60 10.67 6.64 -19.22
N VAL A 61 11.13 5.40 -19.34
CA VAL A 61 12.39 4.93 -18.78
C VAL A 61 13.28 4.51 -19.96
N PRO A 62 14.48 5.11 -20.12
CA PRO A 62 15.44 4.65 -21.12
C PRO A 62 15.87 3.20 -20.86
N ALA A 63 16.18 2.46 -21.92
CA ALA A 63 16.51 1.04 -21.84
C ALA A 63 17.67 0.75 -20.87
N ASP A 64 18.70 1.60 -20.89
CA ASP A 64 19.89 1.46 -20.04
C ASP A 64 19.57 1.52 -18.54
N PHE A 65 18.47 2.21 -18.17
CA PHE A 65 18.01 2.34 -16.78
C PHE A 65 16.89 1.37 -16.44
N ALA A 66 16.36 0.61 -17.39
CA ALA A 66 15.20 -0.26 -17.18
C ALA A 66 15.45 -1.27 -16.05
N THR A 67 16.61 -1.92 -16.05
CA THR A 67 16.97 -2.89 -15.00
C THR A 67 17.07 -2.22 -13.63
N VAL A 68 17.72 -1.06 -13.54
CA VAL A 68 17.89 -0.31 -12.29
C VAL A 68 16.53 0.14 -11.74
N VAL A 69 15.65 0.67 -12.60
CA VAL A 69 14.30 1.10 -12.21
C VAL A 69 13.42 -0.10 -11.83
N ALA A 70 13.59 -1.26 -12.49
CA ALA A 70 12.92 -2.49 -12.10
C ALA A 70 13.31 -2.91 -10.68
N ASP A 71 14.60 -2.88 -10.35
CA ASP A 71 15.10 -3.19 -9.01
C ASP A 71 14.55 -2.22 -7.97
N TRP A 72 14.55 -0.92 -8.25
CA TRP A 72 14.00 0.09 -7.35
C TRP A 72 12.49 -0.06 -7.13
N SER A 73 11.75 -0.43 -8.18
CA SER A 73 10.31 -0.70 -8.12
C SER A 73 10.02 -1.98 -7.32
N ALA A 74 10.85 -3.02 -7.46
CA ALA A 74 10.76 -4.23 -6.64
C ALA A 74 11.01 -3.94 -5.16
N ARG A 75 12.02 -3.12 -4.85
CA ARG A 75 12.29 -2.65 -3.47
C ARG A 75 11.13 -1.84 -2.90
N TRP A 76 10.44 -1.04 -3.71
CA TRP A 76 9.20 -0.37 -3.27
C TRP A 76 8.08 -1.35 -2.93
N ALA A 77 7.90 -2.40 -3.75
CA ALA A 77 6.93 -3.45 -3.47
C ALA A 77 7.26 -4.17 -2.15
N GLU A 78 8.53 -4.44 -1.88
CA GLU A 78 9.00 -5.02 -0.62
C GLU A 78 8.78 -4.07 0.57
N ALA A 79 9.11 -2.79 0.44
CA ALA A 79 8.86 -1.78 1.47
C ALA A 79 7.37 -1.74 1.87
N LYS A 80 6.47 -1.77 0.89
CA LYS A 80 5.02 -1.85 1.15
C LYS A 80 4.61 -3.11 1.89
N ARG A 81 5.23 -4.26 1.60
CA ARG A 81 4.97 -5.52 2.32
C ARG A 81 5.42 -5.40 3.78
N LEU A 82 6.64 -4.91 4.03
CA LEU A 82 7.16 -4.71 5.38
C LEU A 82 6.31 -3.73 6.20
N MET A 83 5.89 -2.60 5.60
CA MET A 83 4.98 -1.65 6.26
C MET A 83 3.63 -2.27 6.61
N LYS A 84 3.09 -3.12 5.74
CA LYS A 84 1.85 -3.86 5.99
C LYS A 84 2.02 -4.85 7.15
N GLU A 85 3.11 -5.60 7.17
CA GLU A 85 3.44 -6.55 8.24
C GLU A 85 3.59 -5.84 9.60
N MET A 86 4.31 -4.71 9.65
CA MET A 86 4.39 -3.86 10.85
C MET A 86 3.01 -3.41 11.33
N SER A 87 2.12 -3.05 10.40
CA SER A 87 0.75 -2.63 10.72
C SER A 87 -0.09 -3.78 11.28
N GLU A 88 0.11 -5.01 10.80
CA GLU A 88 -0.57 -6.21 11.28
C GLU A 88 -0.08 -6.61 12.68
N ILE A 89 1.23 -6.55 12.93
CA ILE A 89 1.81 -6.76 14.26
C ILE A 89 1.24 -5.74 15.25
N ALA A 90 1.30 -4.44 14.90
CA ALA A 90 0.77 -3.38 15.76
C ALA A 90 -0.74 -3.54 16.02
N ARG A 91 -1.51 -3.96 15.01
CA ARG A 91 -2.94 -4.25 15.18
C ARG A 91 -3.17 -5.43 16.12
N SER A 92 -2.40 -6.51 15.98
CA SER A 92 -2.50 -7.69 16.84
C SER A 92 -2.21 -7.35 18.31
N GLU A 93 -1.13 -6.61 18.56
CA GLU A 93 -0.77 -6.11 19.90
C GLU A 93 -1.86 -5.21 20.50
N LEU A 94 -2.46 -4.34 19.68
CA LEU A 94 -3.56 -3.49 20.11
C LEU A 94 -4.80 -4.31 20.51
N VAL A 95 -5.18 -5.29 19.68
CA VAL A 95 -6.32 -6.18 19.96
C VAL A 95 -6.08 -6.99 21.24
N ALA A 96 -4.88 -7.54 21.40
CA ALA A 96 -4.51 -8.29 22.60
C ALA A 96 -4.64 -7.41 23.86
N ALA A 97 -4.09 -6.19 23.83
CA ALA A 97 -4.18 -5.28 24.96
C ALA A 97 -5.60 -4.82 25.29
N ILE A 98 -6.45 -4.61 24.27
CA ILE A 98 -7.86 -4.26 24.50
C ILE A 98 -8.59 -5.45 25.11
N THR A 99 -8.31 -6.67 24.62
CA THR A 99 -8.93 -7.90 25.13
C THR A 99 -8.54 -8.15 26.57
N GLU A 100 -7.26 -7.99 26.92
CA GLU A 100 -6.77 -8.08 28.31
C GLU A 100 -7.47 -7.05 29.21
N ARG A 101 -7.64 -5.81 28.74
CA ARG A 101 -8.25 -4.74 29.53
C ARG A 101 -9.77 -4.88 29.70
N THR A 102 -10.47 -5.45 28.73
CA THR A 102 -11.95 -5.40 28.65
C THR A 102 -12.62 -6.76 28.71
N GLY A 103 -11.86 -7.86 28.60
CA GLY A 103 -12.39 -9.21 28.41
C GLY A 103 -13.13 -9.42 27.07
N ARG A 104 -13.24 -8.40 26.22
CA ARG A 104 -13.96 -8.44 24.95
C ARG A 104 -12.99 -8.39 23.79
N ARG A 105 -13.08 -9.38 22.90
CA ARG A 105 -12.31 -9.42 21.67
C ARG A 105 -12.95 -8.48 20.63
N THR A 106 -12.52 -7.22 20.60
CA THR A 106 -12.96 -6.27 19.57
C THR A 106 -12.10 -6.45 18.32
N VAL A 107 -12.52 -7.31 17.40
CA VAL A 107 -12.02 -7.30 16.03
C VAL A 107 -13.12 -6.70 15.19
N ALA A 108 -12.86 -5.59 14.50
CA ALA A 108 -13.76 -5.13 13.45
C ALA A 108 -13.78 -6.23 12.38
N THR A 109 -14.87 -7.00 12.31
CA THR A 109 -15.16 -7.85 11.16
C THR A 109 -15.12 -6.92 9.96
N ARG A 110 -14.26 -7.19 8.97
CA ARG A 110 -14.37 -6.54 7.66
C ARG A 110 -15.71 -6.98 7.07
N ALA A 111 -16.79 -6.31 7.45
CA ALA A 111 -18.04 -6.35 6.73
C ALA A 111 -17.70 -5.97 5.28
N GLY A 112 -17.97 -6.90 4.38
CA GLY A 112 -17.35 -6.99 3.08
C GLY A 112 -17.40 -5.70 2.27
N ALA A 113 -16.23 -5.21 1.85
CA ALA A 113 -16.12 -4.46 0.61
C ALA A 113 -16.19 -5.44 -0.58
N ARG A 114 -17.28 -6.20 -0.67
CA ARG A 114 -17.68 -6.93 -1.88
C ARG A 114 -18.89 -6.20 -2.46
N GLY A 115 -18.62 -5.38 -3.47
CA GLY A 115 -19.56 -5.02 -4.51
C GLY A 115 -20.85 -4.35 -4.04
N ALA A 116 -20.77 -3.06 -3.70
CA ALA A 116 -21.84 -2.16 -4.09
C ALA A 116 -21.94 -2.24 -5.63
N GLY A 117 -22.90 -3.03 -6.12
CA GLY A 117 -23.21 -3.11 -7.55
C GLY A 117 -23.50 -1.72 -8.12
N PRO A 118 -23.37 -1.55 -9.45
CA PRO A 118 -23.60 -0.24 -10.07
C PRO A 118 -25.01 0.23 -9.71
N ARG A 119 -25.10 1.36 -8.99
CA ARG A 119 -26.35 2.09 -8.80
C ARG A 119 -26.87 2.43 -10.20
N LYS A 120 -27.88 1.69 -10.68
CA LYS A 120 -28.66 2.07 -11.87
C LYS A 120 -29.20 3.47 -11.61
N ARG A 121 -28.60 4.48 -12.24
CA ARG A 121 -29.19 5.81 -12.34
C ARG A 121 -30.53 5.63 -13.06
N PRO A 122 -31.66 6.11 -12.49
CA PRO A 122 -32.89 6.15 -13.24
C PRO A 122 -32.69 7.13 -14.41
N THR A 123 -32.66 6.60 -15.63
CA THR A 123 -32.74 7.37 -16.86
C THR A 123 -34.09 8.07 -16.89
N ALA A 124 -34.09 9.40 -16.80
CA ALA A 124 -35.29 10.20 -16.98
C ALA A 124 -35.84 9.95 -18.40
N LYS A 125 -37.08 9.45 -18.49
CA LYS A 125 -37.83 9.38 -19.74
C LYS A 125 -37.95 10.78 -20.31
N ARG A 126 -37.30 11.00 -21.46
CA ARG A 126 -37.41 12.19 -22.29
C ARG A 126 -38.87 12.26 -22.78
N ARG A 127 -39.65 13.18 -22.19
CA ARG A 127 -41.03 13.43 -22.60
C ARG A 127 -40.98 14.20 -23.93
N SER A 128 -41.34 13.52 -25.01
CA SER A 128 -41.58 14.13 -26.32
C SER A 128 -42.74 15.13 -26.19
N LYS A 129 -42.51 16.38 -26.59
CA LYS A 129 -43.54 17.39 -26.77
C LYS A 129 -43.98 17.33 -28.23
N SER A 130 -45.28 17.07 -28.44
CA SER A 130 -46.02 17.47 -29.64
C SER A 130 -46.12 18.99 -29.73
#